data_AF-A0A6P0TMQ3-F1
#
_entry.id   AF-A0A6P0TMQ3-F1
#
_cell.length_a   1.000
_cell.length_b   1.000
_cell.length_c   1.000
_cell.angle_alpha   90.00
_cell.angle_beta   90.00
_cell.angle_gamma   90.00
#
_symmetry.space_group_name_H-M   'P 1'
#
loop_
_entity.id
_entity.type
_entity.pdbx_description
1 polymer ?
#
loop_
_entity_poly.entity_id
_entity_poly.type
_entity_poly.pdbx_seq_one_letter_code
_entity_poly.pdbx_strand_id
1 'polypeptide(L)'
;MLYYAVTSDGEFINAPKFFRKSEHRLSRLQVRLAKKQKHSKAWKVLKGKIAKLHQLIARQRLDWQFKLAYHLFNDCQVIFLEDLQIASLVRRCKAKIGDNGQFLPNGQSAKSGLNKSLQDVAFGKFVQVLEYVAWKLGKRIIKVDPKGTSQHCWECLSKVPKSLSERWHSCPKCGQELDRDYNSALLIQKIGLLSTQGEDITSVKTAVSASLTEESRVVA
;
A
#
# COMPACT_ATOMS: atom_id res chain seq x y z
N MET A 1 -5.76 -8.65 1.77
CA MET A 1 -5.19 -7.53 2.54
C MET A 1 -5.91 -7.45 3.88
N LEU A 2 -5.20 -7.80 4.95
CA LEU A 2 -5.73 -7.79 6.32
C LEU A 2 -5.48 -6.41 6.95
N TYR A 3 -4.22 -6.00 6.95
CA TYR A 3 -3.77 -4.69 7.42
C TYR A 3 -3.71 -3.66 6.29
N TYR A 4 -3.99 -2.42 6.64
CA TYR A 4 -3.87 -1.22 5.82
C TYR A 4 -2.47 -0.63 5.89
N ALA A 5 -1.91 -0.56 7.11
CA ALA A 5 -0.58 -0.06 7.40
C ALA A 5 -0.04 -0.80 8.63
N VAL A 6 1.29 -0.89 8.71
CA VAL A 6 2.03 -1.37 9.87
C VAL A 6 3.04 -0.28 10.22
N THR A 7 3.08 0.16 11.46
CA THR A 7 3.98 1.23 11.91
C THR A 7 5.25 0.66 12.52
N SER A 8 6.31 1.47 12.57
CA SER A 8 7.55 1.16 13.29
C SER A 8 7.35 1.06 14.81
N ASP A 9 6.24 1.58 15.32
CA ASP A 9 5.87 1.50 16.75
C ASP A 9 5.11 0.20 17.08
N GLY A 10 4.97 -0.70 16.10
CA GLY A 10 4.33 -2.01 16.27
C GLY A 10 2.81 -2.01 16.10
N GLU A 11 2.21 -0.93 15.61
CA GLU A 11 0.77 -0.86 15.38
C GLU A 11 0.37 -1.50 14.04
N PHE A 12 -0.62 -2.39 14.09
CA PHE A 12 -1.20 -3.04 12.91
C PHE A 12 -2.60 -2.50 12.63
N ILE A 13 -2.70 -1.57 11.68
CA ILE A 13 -3.95 -0.89 11.35
C ILE A 13 -4.77 -1.76 10.40
N ASN A 14 -6.00 -2.12 10.76
CA ASN A 14 -6.86 -2.97 9.93
C ASN A 14 -7.47 -2.23 8.73
N ALA A 15 -7.61 -2.94 7.59
CA ALA A 15 -8.30 -2.40 6.42
C ALA A 15 -9.83 -2.36 6.64
N PRO A 16 -10.50 -1.21 6.44
CA PRO A 16 -11.92 -1.02 6.81
C PRO A 16 -12.94 -1.73 5.88
N LYS A 17 -12.48 -2.20 4.71
CA LYS A 17 -13.21 -3.03 3.71
C LYS A 17 -14.61 -2.50 3.34
N PHE A 18 -14.77 -1.18 3.15
CA PHE A 18 -16.07 -0.53 2.94
C PHE A 18 -16.81 -1.00 1.68
N PHE A 19 -16.10 -1.20 0.56
CA PHE A 19 -16.73 -1.72 -0.66
C PHE A 19 -17.12 -3.17 -0.50
N ARG A 20 -16.30 -4.01 0.14
CA ARG A 20 -16.67 -5.42 0.40
C ARG A 20 -17.96 -5.53 1.21
N LYS A 21 -18.13 -4.69 2.23
CA LYS A 21 -19.37 -4.62 3.03
C LYS A 21 -20.59 -4.23 2.18
N SER A 22 -20.40 -3.40 1.15
CA SER A 22 -21.48 -2.92 0.26
C SER A 22 -21.64 -3.75 -1.02
N GLU A 23 -20.78 -4.74 -1.26
CA GLU A 23 -20.61 -5.41 -2.55
C GLU A 23 -21.88 -6.15 -2.99
N HIS A 24 -22.48 -6.93 -2.08
CA HIS A 24 -23.70 -7.68 -2.36
C HIS A 24 -24.86 -6.76 -2.75
N ARG A 25 -25.03 -5.64 -2.02
CA ARG A 25 -26.06 -4.63 -2.31
C ARG A 25 -25.82 -3.98 -3.67
N LEU A 26 -24.56 -3.63 -3.98
CA LEU A 26 -24.19 -3.01 -5.25
C LEU A 26 -24.48 -3.97 -6.42
N SER A 27 -24.06 -5.23 -6.31
CA SER A 27 -24.30 -6.26 -7.32
C SER A 27 -25.79 -6.45 -7.63
N ARG A 28 -26.63 -6.56 -6.59
CA ARG A 28 -28.09 -6.68 -6.76
C ARG A 28 -28.69 -5.47 -7.48
N LEU A 29 -28.23 -4.26 -7.19
CA LEU A 29 -28.67 -3.05 -7.88
C LEU A 29 -28.23 -3.04 -9.34
N GLN A 30 -27.00 -3.45 -9.64
CA GLN A 30 -26.46 -3.53 -11.01
C GLN A 30 -27.22 -4.56 -11.85
N VAL A 31 -27.49 -5.76 -11.32
CA VAL A 31 -28.30 -6.79 -12.00
C VAL A 31 -29.71 -6.28 -12.29
N ARG A 32 -30.35 -5.59 -11.32
CA ARG A 32 -31.67 -4.99 -11.53
C ARG A 32 -31.65 -3.91 -12.60
N LEU A 33 -30.62 -3.07 -12.63
CA LEU A 33 -30.46 -2.02 -13.64
C LEU A 33 -30.32 -2.61 -15.05
N ALA A 34 -29.51 -3.67 -15.21
CA ALA A 34 -29.26 -4.32 -16.49
C ALA A 34 -30.54 -4.87 -17.14
N LYS A 35 -31.52 -5.28 -16.33
CA LYS A 35 -32.83 -5.76 -16.80
C LYS A 35 -33.81 -4.63 -17.18
N LYS A 36 -33.45 -3.36 -17.01
CA LYS A 36 -34.35 -2.22 -17.33
C LYS A 36 -34.00 -1.62 -18.68
N GLN A 37 -35.04 -1.23 -19.43
CA GLN A 37 -34.86 -0.42 -20.64
C GLN A 37 -34.09 0.86 -20.31
N LYS A 38 -33.02 1.09 -21.05
CA LYS A 38 -32.15 2.25 -20.90
C LYS A 38 -32.97 3.54 -20.97
N HIS A 39 -32.65 4.51 -20.13
CA HIS A 39 -33.34 5.81 -20.02
C HIS A 39 -34.79 5.81 -19.52
N SER A 40 -35.41 4.66 -19.26
CA SER A 40 -36.72 4.60 -18.58
C SER A 40 -36.68 5.24 -17.18
N LYS A 41 -37.84 5.67 -16.66
CA LYS A 41 -37.96 6.24 -15.30
C LYS A 41 -37.35 5.31 -14.25
N ALA A 42 -37.65 4.02 -14.31
CA ALA A 42 -37.10 3.01 -13.40
C ALA A 42 -35.58 2.85 -13.54
N TRP A 43 -35.04 2.90 -14.76
CA TRP A 43 -33.59 2.85 -15.01
C TRP A 43 -32.88 4.05 -14.38
N LYS A 44 -33.41 5.27 -14.57
CA LYS A 44 -32.85 6.49 -13.98
C LYS A 44 -32.81 6.43 -12.44
N VAL A 45 -33.89 5.94 -11.82
CA VAL A 45 -33.97 5.75 -10.35
C VAL A 45 -32.92 4.76 -9.85
N LEU A 46 -32.78 3.59 -10.49
CA LEU A 46 -31.79 2.58 -10.10
C LEU A 46 -30.35 3.08 -10.28
N LYS A 47 -30.07 3.78 -11.40
CA LYS A 47 -28.77 4.41 -11.63
C LYS A 47 -28.44 5.42 -10.53
N GLY A 48 -29.42 6.24 -10.11
CA GLY A 48 -29.27 7.16 -8.99
C GLY A 48 -28.96 6.45 -7.66
N LYS A 49 -29.62 5.32 -7.37
CA LYS A 49 -29.33 4.50 -6.17
C LYS A 49 -27.90 3.94 -6.18
N ILE A 50 -27.43 3.46 -7.34
CA ILE A 50 -26.06 2.97 -7.52
C ILE A 50 -25.06 4.11 -7.30
N ALA A 51 -25.30 5.28 -7.90
CA ALA A 51 -24.43 6.44 -7.73
C ALA A 51 -24.33 6.89 -6.26
N LYS A 52 -25.47 6.96 -5.55
CA LYS A 52 -25.51 7.27 -4.11
C LYS A 52 -24.71 6.26 -3.27
N LEU A 53 -24.79 4.96 -3.61
CA LEU A 53 -24.03 3.93 -2.91
C LEU A 53 -22.52 4.07 -3.14
N HIS A 54 -22.09 4.35 -4.38
CA HIS A 54 -20.69 4.64 -4.67
C HIS A 54 -20.19 5.88 -3.93
N GLN A 55 -21.01 6.95 -3.88
CA GLN A 55 -20.67 8.17 -3.15
C GLN A 55 -20.54 7.92 -1.65
N LEU A 56 -21.41 7.09 -1.06
CA LEU A 56 -21.31 6.69 0.34
C LEU A 56 -19.99 5.96 0.62
N ILE A 57 -19.64 4.96 -0.19
CA ILE A 57 -18.37 4.21 -0.04
C ILE A 57 -17.17 5.16 -0.14
N ALA A 58 -17.19 6.09 -1.11
CA ALA A 58 -16.12 7.06 -1.29
C ALA A 58 -15.98 7.98 -0.07
N ARG A 59 -17.09 8.47 0.48
CA ARG A 59 -17.11 9.31 1.69
C ARG A 59 -16.62 8.57 2.93
N GLN A 60 -17.04 7.32 3.12
CA GLN A 60 -16.58 6.48 4.24
C GLN A 60 -15.06 6.25 4.19
N ARG A 61 -14.51 5.99 3.00
CA ARG A 61 -13.07 5.88 2.83
C ARG A 61 -12.36 7.17 3.17
N LEU A 62 -12.85 8.30 2.65
CA LEU A 62 -12.21 9.60 2.86
C LEU A 62 -12.23 10.00 4.34
N ASP A 63 -13.38 9.86 5.01
CA ASP A 63 -13.51 10.11 6.45
C ASP A 63 -12.53 9.25 7.26
N TRP A 64 -12.48 7.94 6.99
CA TRP A 64 -11.57 7.03 7.67
C TRP A 64 -10.09 7.37 7.39
N GLN A 65 -9.76 7.75 6.15
CA GLN A 65 -8.40 8.16 5.75
C GLN A 65 -7.95 9.42 6.48
N PHE A 66 -8.83 10.41 6.63
CA PHE A 66 -8.51 11.62 7.42
C PHE A 66 -8.27 11.28 8.89
N LYS A 67 -9.15 10.48 9.50
CA LYS A 67 -9.00 10.03 10.89
C LYS A 67 -7.68 9.30 11.10
N LEU A 68 -7.35 8.38 10.18
CA LEU A 68 -6.08 7.68 10.21
C LEU A 68 -4.89 8.63 10.05
N ALA A 69 -4.95 9.58 9.12
CA ALA A 69 -3.86 10.53 8.92
C ALA A 69 -3.59 11.37 10.18
N TYR A 70 -4.63 11.89 10.84
CA TYR A 70 -4.47 12.61 12.11
C TYR A 70 -3.95 11.69 13.22
N HIS A 71 -4.42 10.44 13.29
CA HIS A 71 -3.92 9.45 14.24
C HIS A 71 -2.42 9.20 14.08
N LEU A 72 -1.96 8.94 12.85
CA LEU A 72 -0.55 8.71 12.58
C LEU A 72 0.30 9.93 12.93
N PHE A 73 -0.19 11.13 12.66
CA PHE A 73 0.47 12.37 13.03
C PHE A 73 0.25 12.78 14.49
N ASN A 74 -0.34 11.97 15.37
CA ASN A 74 -0.51 12.39 16.76
C ASN A 74 0.86 12.51 17.46
N ASP A 75 1.68 11.48 17.33
CA ASP A 75 2.92 11.32 18.11
C ASP A 75 4.21 11.41 17.27
N CYS A 76 4.11 11.79 16.00
CA CYS A 76 5.27 11.98 15.13
C CYS A 76 5.27 13.34 14.43
N GLN A 77 6.48 13.86 14.12
CA GLN A 77 6.67 15.06 13.30
C GLN A 77 6.93 14.74 11.83
N VAL A 78 7.44 13.55 11.56
CA VAL A 78 7.84 13.07 10.25
C VAL A 78 7.31 11.66 10.06
N ILE A 79 6.68 11.40 8.91
CA ILE A 79 6.29 10.06 8.49
C ILE A 79 7.12 9.63 7.29
N PHE A 80 7.69 8.44 7.35
CA PHE A 80 8.37 7.78 6.24
C PHE A 80 7.40 6.82 5.55
N LEU A 81 7.30 6.90 4.23
CA LEU A 81 6.37 6.10 3.43
C LEU A 81 7.08 5.53 2.20
N GLU A 82 6.77 4.30 1.83
CA GLU A 82 7.20 3.74 0.55
C GLU A 82 6.60 4.49 -0.63
N ASP A 83 7.43 4.90 -1.60
CA ASP A 83 6.98 5.51 -2.85
C ASP A 83 6.41 4.46 -3.82
N LEU A 84 5.29 3.85 -3.44
CA LEU A 84 4.64 2.84 -4.24
C LEU A 84 3.97 3.47 -5.47
N GLN A 85 4.34 2.98 -6.65
CA GLN A 85 3.62 3.27 -7.88
C GLN A 85 2.29 2.50 -7.94
N ILE A 86 1.30 2.93 -7.16
CA ILE A 86 0.02 2.22 -6.98
C ILE A 86 -0.70 2.00 -8.33
N ALA A 87 -0.59 2.94 -9.26
CA ALA A 87 -1.17 2.84 -10.59
C ALA A 87 -0.61 1.64 -11.38
N SER A 88 0.69 1.34 -11.25
CA SER A 88 1.31 0.19 -11.92
C SER A 88 0.90 -1.13 -11.26
N LEU A 89 0.74 -1.13 -9.92
CA LEU A 89 0.27 -2.30 -9.15
C LEU A 89 -1.14 -2.73 -9.57
N VAL A 90 -2.05 -1.80 -9.81
CA VAL A 90 -3.44 -2.12 -10.20
C VAL A 90 -3.64 -2.31 -11.70
N ARG A 91 -2.62 -2.06 -12.53
CA ARG A 91 -2.70 -2.19 -13.99
C ARG A 91 -3.03 -3.63 -14.39
N ARG A 92 -3.92 -3.83 -15.36
CA ARG A 92 -4.20 -5.17 -15.90
C ARG A 92 -2.94 -5.77 -16.55
N CYS A 93 -2.79 -7.08 -16.42
CA CYS A 93 -1.77 -7.83 -17.15
C CYS A 93 -2.05 -7.73 -18.66
N LYS A 94 -0.98 -7.61 -19.46
CA LYS A 94 -1.10 -7.65 -20.92
C LYS A 94 -1.62 -9.03 -21.34
N ALA A 95 -2.51 -9.07 -22.33
CA ALA A 95 -2.95 -10.33 -22.91
C ALA A 95 -1.74 -11.03 -23.55
N LYS A 96 -1.64 -12.34 -23.35
CA LYS A 96 -0.67 -13.19 -24.05
C LYS A 96 -1.46 -13.93 -25.13
N ILE A 97 -1.03 -13.78 -26.38
CA ILE A 97 -1.66 -14.45 -27.53
C ILE A 97 -0.64 -15.48 -28.01
N GLY A 98 -1.04 -16.74 -28.09
CA GLY A 98 -0.22 -17.80 -28.66
C GLY A 98 -0.22 -17.76 -30.18
N ASP A 99 0.66 -18.54 -30.81
CA ASP A 99 0.85 -18.54 -32.27
C ASP A 99 -0.44 -18.82 -33.05
N ASN A 100 -1.37 -19.57 -32.44
CA ASN A 100 -2.67 -19.92 -33.02
C ASN A 100 -3.78 -18.88 -32.71
N GLY A 101 -3.43 -17.69 -32.21
CA GLY A 101 -4.39 -16.65 -31.83
C GLY A 101 -5.09 -16.88 -30.47
N GLN A 102 -4.76 -17.95 -29.76
CA GLN A 102 -5.39 -18.30 -28.48
C GLN A 102 -4.89 -17.43 -27.31
N PHE A 103 -5.77 -17.08 -26.38
CA PHE A 103 -5.37 -16.37 -25.15
C PHE A 103 -4.69 -17.31 -24.16
N LEU A 104 -3.44 -17.00 -23.83
CA LEU A 104 -2.65 -17.75 -22.85
C LEU A 104 -2.81 -17.17 -21.43
N PRO A 105 -2.65 -17.99 -20.38
CA PRO A 105 -2.64 -17.53 -19.00
C PRO A 105 -1.58 -16.45 -18.75
N ASN A 106 -2.01 -15.31 -18.21
CA ASN A 106 -1.17 -14.13 -17.95
C ASN A 106 -1.20 -13.67 -16.49
N GLY A 107 -1.73 -14.49 -15.58
CA GLY A 107 -1.84 -14.17 -14.15
C GLY A 107 -2.91 -13.13 -13.80
N GLN A 108 -3.77 -12.73 -14.74
CA GLN A 108 -4.78 -11.69 -14.52
C GLN A 108 -5.83 -12.08 -13.45
N SER A 109 -6.16 -13.37 -13.33
CA SER A 109 -7.10 -13.88 -12.32
C SER A 109 -6.60 -13.61 -10.90
N ALA A 110 -5.38 -14.06 -10.58
CA ALA A 110 -4.72 -13.81 -9.30
C ALA A 110 -4.60 -12.30 -9.01
N LYS A 111 -4.19 -11.52 -10.02
CA LYS A 111 -4.06 -10.06 -9.90
C LYS A 111 -5.39 -9.35 -9.64
N SER A 112 -6.50 -9.86 -10.19
CA SER A 112 -7.81 -9.23 -10.05
C SER A 112 -8.30 -9.17 -8.59
N GLY A 113 -8.02 -10.21 -7.79
CA GLY A 113 -8.36 -10.25 -6.37
C GLY A 113 -7.56 -9.24 -5.54
N LEU A 114 -6.26 -9.12 -5.83
CA LEU A 114 -5.39 -8.10 -5.24
C LEU A 114 -5.85 -6.70 -5.63
N ASN A 115 -6.08 -6.45 -6.92
CA ASN A 115 -6.55 -5.17 -7.43
C ASN A 115 -7.84 -4.71 -6.74
N LYS A 116 -8.78 -5.62 -6.55
CA LYS A 116 -10.04 -5.34 -5.86
C LYS A 116 -9.81 -4.94 -4.40
N SER A 117 -8.87 -5.59 -3.72
CA SER A 117 -8.50 -5.25 -2.34
C SER A 117 -7.81 -3.89 -2.27
N LEU A 118 -6.86 -3.62 -3.17
CA LEU A 118 -6.16 -2.33 -3.29
C LEU A 118 -7.11 -1.17 -3.63
N GLN A 119 -8.05 -1.41 -4.54
CA GLN A 119 -9.10 -0.44 -4.88
C GLN A 119 -10.08 -0.23 -3.73
N ASP A 120 -10.25 -1.20 -2.83
CA ASP A 120 -11.10 -1.01 -1.66
C ASP A 120 -10.48 -0.06 -0.64
N VAL A 121 -9.17 -0.21 -0.39
CA VAL A 121 -8.43 0.63 0.55
C VAL A 121 -8.11 2.03 -0.01
N ALA A 122 -8.16 2.20 -1.34
CA ALA A 122 -7.94 3.48 -2.02
C ALA A 122 -6.64 4.18 -1.60
N PHE A 123 -5.54 3.42 -1.51
CA PHE A 123 -4.25 3.87 -0.98
C PHE A 123 -3.69 5.12 -1.68
N GLY A 124 -3.88 5.25 -3.00
CA GLY A 124 -3.42 6.43 -3.74
C GLY A 124 -4.10 7.73 -3.29
N LYS A 125 -5.36 7.64 -2.85
CA LYS A 125 -6.06 8.79 -2.27
C LYS A 125 -5.56 9.10 -0.86
N PHE A 126 -5.18 8.08 -0.10
CA PHE A 126 -4.65 8.25 1.24
C PHE A 126 -3.32 8.98 1.25
N VAL A 127 -2.40 8.72 0.31
CA VAL A 127 -1.14 9.48 0.20
C VAL A 127 -1.43 10.99 0.06
N GLN A 128 -2.39 11.37 -0.79
CA GLN A 128 -2.81 12.78 -0.92
C GLN A 128 -3.40 13.36 0.37
N VAL A 129 -4.22 12.58 1.07
CA VAL A 129 -4.82 12.98 2.35
C VAL A 129 -3.72 13.17 3.40
N LEU A 130 -2.75 12.25 3.46
CA LEU A 130 -1.63 12.29 4.38
C LEU A 130 -0.77 13.52 4.11
N GLU A 131 -0.41 13.79 2.84
CA GLU A 131 0.33 14.99 2.42
C GLU A 131 -0.40 16.28 2.80
N TYR A 132 -1.71 16.33 2.59
CA TYR A 132 -2.53 17.47 3.01
C TYR A 132 -2.55 17.68 4.53
N VAL A 133 -2.74 16.61 5.31
CA VAL A 133 -2.74 16.69 6.78
C VAL A 133 -1.37 17.08 7.30
N ALA A 134 -0.29 16.55 6.71
CA ALA A 134 1.08 16.93 7.04
C ALA A 134 1.30 18.42 6.86
N TRP A 135 0.97 18.95 5.67
CA TRP A 135 1.05 20.39 5.38
C TRP A 135 0.23 21.21 6.38
N LYS A 136 -1.01 20.81 6.66
CA LYS A 136 -1.89 21.51 7.59
C LYS A 136 -1.33 21.56 9.02
N LEU A 137 -0.63 20.51 9.45
CA LEU A 137 -0.04 20.41 10.79
C LEU A 137 1.40 20.94 10.87
N GLY A 138 1.98 21.43 9.76
CA GLY A 138 3.40 21.82 9.71
C GLY A 138 4.36 20.63 9.84
N LYS A 139 3.91 19.43 9.46
CA LYS A 139 4.65 18.16 9.55
C LYS A 139 5.17 17.73 8.18
N ARG A 140 6.08 16.75 8.17
CA ARG A 140 6.76 16.30 6.95
C ARG A 140 6.41 14.86 6.59
N ILE A 141 6.43 14.57 5.29
CA ILE A 141 6.41 13.23 4.74
C ILE A 141 7.64 13.06 3.88
N ILE A 142 8.34 11.95 4.08
CA ILE A 142 9.51 11.58 3.28
C ILE A 142 9.22 10.24 2.62
N LYS A 143 9.44 10.19 1.30
CA LYS A 143 9.20 9.01 0.49
C LYS A 143 10.50 8.22 0.34
N VAL A 144 10.43 6.91 0.56
CA VAL A 144 11.55 5.97 0.48
C VAL A 144 11.32 5.03 -0.71
N ASP A 145 12.38 4.67 -1.43
CA ASP A 145 12.31 3.72 -2.54
C ASP A 145 11.80 2.35 -2.01
N PRO A 146 10.67 1.83 -2.51
CA PRO A 146 10.13 0.53 -2.08
C PRO A 146 11.01 -0.66 -2.47
N LYS A 147 12.01 -0.49 -3.35
CA LYS A 147 12.81 -1.62 -3.83
C LYS A 147 13.62 -2.26 -2.71
N GLY A 148 13.25 -3.49 -2.38
CA GLY A 148 14.00 -4.33 -1.45
C GLY A 148 13.62 -4.14 0.01
N THR A 149 12.71 -3.24 0.37
CA THR A 149 12.28 -2.99 1.76
C THR A 149 11.76 -4.25 2.45
N SER A 150 10.96 -5.05 1.76
CA SER A 150 10.42 -6.32 2.27
C SER A 150 11.42 -7.50 2.27
N GLN A 151 12.60 -7.29 1.68
CA GLN A 151 13.61 -8.32 1.40
C GLN A 151 14.92 -8.09 2.13
N HIS A 152 15.05 -7.04 2.94
CA HIS A 152 16.24 -6.78 3.75
C HIS A 152 15.88 -6.75 5.24
N CYS A 153 16.83 -7.13 6.08
CA CYS A 153 16.70 -7.00 7.52
C CYS A 153 16.84 -5.54 7.94
N TRP A 154 15.95 -5.06 8.81
CA TRP A 154 16.01 -3.70 9.34
C TRP A 154 17.29 -3.43 10.16
N GLU A 155 17.74 -4.44 10.91
CA GLU A 155 18.88 -4.33 11.81
C GLU A 155 20.20 -4.31 11.03
N CYS A 156 20.53 -5.42 10.35
CA CYS A 156 21.85 -5.62 9.76
C CYS A 156 21.92 -5.37 8.24
N LEU A 157 20.82 -4.88 7.64
CA LEU A 157 20.68 -4.58 6.20
C LEU A 157 20.98 -5.76 5.26
N SER A 158 21.12 -6.99 5.76
CA SER A 158 21.35 -8.16 4.92
C SER A 158 20.12 -8.51 4.10
N LYS A 159 20.33 -8.96 2.86
CA LYS A 159 19.25 -9.45 2.01
C LYS A 159 18.78 -10.81 2.53
N VAL A 160 17.48 -10.90 2.81
CA VAL A 160 16.78 -12.10 3.23
C VAL A 160 15.67 -12.35 2.21
N PRO A 161 15.96 -13.11 1.13
CA PRO A 161 14.98 -13.44 0.11
C PRO A 161 13.78 -14.18 0.69
N LYS A 162 12.58 -13.67 0.44
CA LYS A 162 11.31 -14.20 0.95
C LYS A 162 10.24 -14.14 -0.12
N SER A 163 9.41 -15.17 -0.22
CA SER A 163 8.22 -15.14 -1.08
C SER A 163 7.12 -14.22 -0.52
N LEU A 164 6.10 -13.91 -1.34
CA LEU A 164 4.96 -13.09 -0.89
C LEU A 164 4.14 -13.76 0.21
N SER A 165 4.10 -15.09 0.26
CA SER A 165 3.41 -15.89 1.28
C SER A 165 4.15 -15.95 2.61
N GLU A 166 5.47 -15.76 2.61
CA GLU A 166 6.25 -15.70 3.83
C GLU A 166 5.99 -14.39 4.57
N ARG A 167 5.27 -14.49 5.68
CA ARG A 167 4.86 -13.37 6.52
C ARG A 167 5.78 -13.14 7.71
N TRP A 168 6.64 -14.10 8.00
CA TRP A 168 7.65 -14.03 9.05
C TRP A 168 9.01 -13.67 8.47
N HIS A 169 9.80 -12.90 9.21
CA HIS A 169 11.17 -12.55 8.90
C HIS A 169 12.09 -13.21 9.93
N SER A 170 12.91 -14.13 9.44
CA SER A 170 14.01 -14.76 10.17
C SER A 170 15.31 -14.36 9.48
N CYS A 171 16.18 -13.61 10.16
CA CYS A 171 17.44 -13.15 9.59
C CYS A 171 18.60 -14.08 9.97
N PRO A 172 19.27 -14.74 8.99
CA PRO A 172 20.37 -15.65 9.30
C PRO A 172 21.66 -14.94 9.73
N LYS A 173 21.81 -13.64 9.45
CA LYS A 173 23.02 -12.86 9.79
C LYS A 173 23.00 -12.33 11.23
N CYS A 174 21.87 -11.79 11.68
CA CYS A 174 21.77 -11.13 12.99
C CYS A 174 20.74 -11.76 13.93
N GLY A 175 20.02 -12.81 13.50
CA GLY A 175 19.08 -13.54 14.35
C GLY A 175 17.74 -12.84 14.62
N GLN A 176 17.42 -11.75 13.92
CA GLN A 176 16.12 -11.08 14.06
C GLN A 176 14.95 -11.97 13.63
N GLU A 177 13.90 -12.00 14.46
CA GLU A 177 12.69 -12.80 14.30
C GLU A 177 11.43 -11.94 14.53
N LEU A 178 10.72 -11.56 13.46
CA LEU A 178 9.53 -10.69 13.56
C LEU A 178 8.61 -10.78 12.33
N ASP A 179 7.42 -10.15 12.37
CA ASP A 179 6.57 -10.01 11.17
C ASP A 179 7.31 -9.23 10.06
N ARG A 180 7.12 -9.68 8.81
CA ARG A 180 7.79 -9.11 7.64
C ARG A 180 7.43 -7.64 7.41
N ASP A 181 6.16 -7.27 7.57
CA ASP A 181 5.73 -5.89 7.34
C ASP A 181 6.20 -4.98 8.49
N TYR A 182 6.28 -5.51 9.72
CA TYR A 182 6.91 -4.79 10.84
C TYR A 182 8.41 -4.57 10.61
N ASN A 183 9.16 -5.58 10.15
CA ASN A 183 10.55 -5.42 9.71
C ASN A 183 10.67 -4.37 8.61
N SER A 184 9.74 -4.36 7.65
CA SER A 184 9.74 -3.37 6.57
C SER A 184 9.54 -1.95 7.12
N ALA A 185 8.61 -1.77 8.07
CA ALA A 185 8.36 -0.48 8.72
C ALA A 185 9.60 0.06 9.46
N LEU A 186 10.28 -0.80 10.24
CA LEU A 186 11.53 -0.45 10.92
C LEU A 186 12.65 -0.08 9.92
N LEU A 187 12.78 -0.85 8.83
CA LEU A 187 13.77 -0.56 7.79
C LEU A 187 13.50 0.78 7.09
N ILE A 188 12.23 1.06 6.76
CA ILE A 188 11.82 2.33 6.14
C ILE A 188 12.11 3.50 7.09
N GLN A 189 11.84 3.35 8.39
CA GLN A 189 12.19 4.35 9.39
C GLN A 189 13.70 4.59 9.43
N LYS A 190 14.51 3.51 9.47
CA LYS A 190 15.97 3.60 9.50
C LYS A 190 16.53 4.34 8.28
N ILE A 191 16.11 3.96 7.07
CA ILE A 191 16.53 4.62 5.82
C ILE A 191 16.05 6.07 5.80
N GLY A 192 14.81 6.29 6.21
CA GLY A 192 14.22 7.63 6.28
C GLY A 192 14.99 8.57 7.19
N LEU A 193 15.44 8.11 8.36
CA LEU A 193 16.22 8.91 9.29
C LEU A 193 17.60 9.30 8.72
N LEU A 194 18.27 8.38 8.01
CA LEU A 194 19.51 8.72 7.30
C LEU A 194 19.29 9.85 6.28
N SER A 195 18.17 9.81 5.55
CA SER A 195 17.83 10.87 4.59
C SER A 195 17.68 12.27 5.21
N THR A 196 17.30 12.34 6.49
CA THR A 196 17.13 13.62 7.20
C THR A 196 18.43 14.20 7.75
N GLN A 197 19.48 13.39 7.86
CA GLN A 197 20.77 13.79 8.44
C GLN A 197 21.74 14.38 7.40
N GLY A 198 21.25 14.67 6.18
CA GLY A 198 22.03 15.30 5.11
C GLY A 198 22.64 14.30 4.12
N GLU A 199 22.39 13.01 4.30
CA GLU A 199 22.77 11.99 3.33
C GLU A 199 21.60 11.81 2.34
N ASP A 200 21.84 11.83 1.02
CA ASP A 200 20.78 11.58 0.01
C ASP A 200 20.44 10.07 -0.09
N ILE A 201 20.13 9.47 1.06
CA ILE A 201 19.88 8.04 1.24
C ILE A 201 18.38 7.82 1.29
N THR A 202 17.78 7.65 0.11
CA THR A 202 16.36 7.33 -0.03
C THR A 202 16.11 5.87 -0.42
N SER A 203 17.16 5.05 -0.52
CA SER A 203 17.07 3.66 -0.97
C SER A 203 17.85 2.68 -0.09
N VAL A 204 17.37 1.44 -0.02
CA VAL A 204 18.08 0.33 0.66
C VAL A 204 19.48 0.14 0.09
N LYS A 205 19.63 0.26 -1.24
CA LYS A 205 20.91 0.10 -1.92
C LYS A 205 21.93 1.13 -1.42
N THR A 206 21.53 2.40 -1.33
CA THR A 206 22.39 3.47 -0.85
C THR A 206 22.75 3.27 0.62
N ALA A 207 21.78 2.86 1.45
CA ALA A 207 22.03 2.59 2.87
C ALA A 207 23.03 1.45 3.10
N VAL A 208 22.92 0.36 2.32
CA VAL A 208 23.89 -0.76 2.37
C VAL A 208 25.30 -0.30 1.94
N SER A 209 25.40 0.55 0.91
CA SER A 209 26.70 1.09 0.50
C SER A 209 27.31 1.99 1.58
N ALA A 210 26.51 2.84 2.23
CA ALA A 210 26.97 3.70 3.32
C ALA A 210 27.46 2.89 4.53
N SER A 211 26.74 1.84 4.95
CA SER A 211 27.15 1.00 6.08
C SER A 211 28.48 0.26 5.82
N LEU A 212 28.71 -0.17 4.58
CA LEU A 212 29.98 -0.80 4.19
C LEU A 212 31.15 0.20 4.24
N THR A 213 30.90 1.46 3.89
CA THR A 213 31.94 2.51 3.99
C THR A 213 32.27 2.88 5.43
N GLU A 214 31.30 2.85 6.35
CA GLU A 214 31.56 3.03 7.79
C GLU A 214 32.33 1.86 8.39
N GLU A 215 31.94 0.61 8.09
CA GLU A 215 32.68 -0.58 8.53
C GLU A 215 34.13 -0.56 8.02
N SER A 216 34.38 -0.06 6.80
CA SER A 216 35.74 0.09 6.26
C SER A 216 36.57 1.22 6.88
N ARG A 217 35.92 2.22 7.50
CA ARG A 217 36.58 3.32 8.23
C ARG A 217 36.88 2.98 9.70
N VAL A 218 36.24 1.94 10.24
CA VAL A 218 36.39 1.48 11.63
C VAL A 218 37.41 0.34 11.76
N VAL A 219 38.13 0.00 10.69
CA VAL A 219 39.26 -0.93 10.77
C VAL A 219 40.46 -0.21 11.39
N ALA A 220 40.78 -0.56 12.64
CA ALA A 220 42.04 -0.23 13.29
C ALA A 220 43.17 -1.15 12.80
#